data_AF-A0A2V5R1C6-F1
#
_entry.id   AF-A0A2V5R1C6-F1
#
_cell.length_a   1.000
_cell.length_b   1.000
_cell.length_c   1.000
_cell.angle_alpha   90.00
_cell.angle_beta   90.00
_cell.angle_gamma   90.00
#
_symmetry.space_group_name_H-M   'P 1'
#
loop_
_entity.id
_entity.type
_entity.pdbx_description
1 polymer ?
#
loop_
_entity_poly.entity_id
_entity_poly.type
_entity_poly.pdbx_seq_one_letter_code
_entity_poly.pdbx_strand_id
1 'polypeptide(L)' 'MADVFIAAGTRTPFGRYGGQLAAMRCDDLAAAPLTSLIERYPSVDWGAVDDVVLG' A
#
# COMPACT_ATOMS: atom_id res chain seq x y z
N MET A 1 -14.18 6.34 -23.32
CA MET A 1 -13.37 5.53 -22.40
C MET A 1 -12.24 6.42 -21.94
N ALA A 2 -11.96 6.50 -20.64
CA ALA A 2 -10.84 7.29 -20.13
C ALA A 2 -9.56 6.44 -20.18
N ASP A 3 -8.42 7.08 -20.44
CA ASP A 3 -7.12 6.44 -20.30
C ASP A 3 -6.84 6.12 -18.83
N VAL A 4 -6.15 5.02 -18.57
CA VAL A 4 -5.83 4.54 -17.22
C VAL A 4 -4.33 4.62 -17.00
N PHE A 5 -3.93 5.23 -15.88
CA PHE A 5 -2.53 5.47 -15.55
C PHE A 5 -2.17 4.83 -14.21
N ILE A 6 -0.95 4.29 -14.13
CA ILE A 6 -0.33 3.93 -12.85
C ILE A 6 0.44 5.15 -12.37
N ALA A 7 -0.02 5.77 -11.28
CA ALA A 7 0.57 7.01 -10.77
C ALA A 7 1.73 6.79 -9.79
N ALA A 8 1.67 5.71 -9.00
CA ALA A 8 2.66 5.41 -7.97
C ALA A 8 2.72 3.91 -7.67
N GLY A 9 3.84 3.49 -7.05
CA GLY A 9 4.02 2.13 -6.58
C GLY A 9 5.01 2.08 -5.42
N THR A 10 4.66 1.33 -4.39
CA THR A 10 5.52 1.04 -3.23
C THR A 10 5.25 -0.38 -2.77
N ARG A 11 6.15 -0.93 -1.94
CA ARG A 11 6.00 -2.27 -1.37
C ARG A 11 6.78 -2.41 -0.08
N THR A 12 6.41 -3.42 0.69
CA THR A 12 7.23 -3.92 1.79
C THR A 12 8.44 -4.70 1.26
N PRO A 13 9.47 -4.91 2.09
CA PRO A 13 10.47 -5.95 1.84
C PRO A 13 9.84 -7.34 1.86
N PHE A 14 10.47 -8.30 1.18
CA PHE A 14 10.05 -9.70 1.25
C PHE A 14 10.60 -10.35 2.52
N GLY A 15 9.72 -10.81 3.39
CA GLY A 15 10.07 -11.57 4.60
C GLY A 15 10.40 -13.02 4.28
N ARG A 16 11.39 -13.59 4.96
CA ARG A 16 11.58 -15.05 4.99
C ARG A 16 10.58 -15.69 5.94
N TYR A 17 10.24 -16.96 5.71
CA TYR A 17 9.45 -17.76 6.66
C TYR A 17 10.14 -17.76 8.04
N GLY A 18 9.37 -17.44 9.10
CA GLY A 18 9.91 -17.28 10.46
C GLY A 18 10.89 -16.10 10.65
N GLY A 19 10.98 -15.19 9.67
CA GLY A 19 11.90 -14.06 9.67
C GLY A 19 11.33 -12.78 10.31
N GLN A 20 11.93 -11.65 9.96
CA GLN A 20 11.66 -10.35 10.59
C GLN A 20 10.20 -9.87 10.51
N LEU A 21 9.46 -10.29 9.49
CA LEU A 21 8.05 -9.92 9.32
C LEU A 21 7.07 -10.97 9.88
N ALA A 22 7.57 -12.08 10.44
CA ALA A 22 6.72 -13.21 10.84
C ALA A 22 5.78 -12.90 12.01
N ALA A 23 6.14 -11.92 12.85
CA ALA A 23 5.30 -11.46 13.95
C ALA A 23 4.27 -10.39 13.53
N MET A 24 4.38 -9.85 12.32
CA MET A 24 3.38 -8.90 11.81
C MET A 24 2.16 -9.65 11.33
N ARG A 25 0.99 -9.10 11.67
CA ARG A 25 -0.26 -9.59 11.09
C ARG A 25 -0.35 -9.17 9.63
N CYS A 26 -1.09 -9.95 8.84
CA CYS A 26 -1.24 -9.67 7.41
C CYS A 26 -1.94 -8.34 7.13
N ASP A 27 -2.87 -7.91 7.98
CA ASP A 27 -3.56 -6.62 7.87
C ASP A 27 -2.63 -5.44 8.12
N ASP A 28 -1.79 -5.51 9.16
CA ASP A 28 -0.76 -4.49 9.40
C ASP A 28 0.24 -4.42 8.23
N LEU A 29 0.64 -5.57 7.70
CA LEU A 29 1.56 -5.64 6.57
C LEU A 29 0.94 -5.09 5.27
N ALA A 30 -0.37 -5.32 5.06
CA ALA A 30 -1.12 -4.79 3.92
C ALA A 30 -1.36 -3.28 4.04
N ALA A 31 -1.49 -2.75 5.25
CA ALA A 31 -1.64 -1.31 5.49
C ALA A 31 -0.33 -0.53 5.26
N ALA A 32 0.83 -1.14 5.53
CA ALA A 32 2.14 -0.48 5.40
C ALA A 32 2.40 0.24 4.06
N PRO A 33 2.15 -0.36 2.87
CA PRO A 33 2.28 0.36 1.60
C PRO A 33 1.26 1.50 1.44
N LEU A 34 0.04 1.38 1.97
CA LEU A 34 -0.96 2.45 1.93
C LEU A 34 -0.50 3.66 2.74
N THR A 35 -0.04 3.43 3.98
CA THR A 35 0.53 4.48 4.84
C THR A 35 1.71 5.17 4.14
N SER A 36 2.60 4.40 3.51
CA SER A 36 3.74 4.98 2.80
C SER A 36 3.32 5.84 1.60
N LEU A 37 2.24 5.50 0.89
CA LEU A 37 1.72 6.34 -0.20
C LEU A 37 1.14 7.66 0.34
N ILE A 38 0.33 7.59 1.39
CA ILE A 38 -0.28 8.77 2.02
C ILE A 38 0.80 9.76 2.49
N GLU A 39 1.85 9.25 3.14
CA GLU A 39 2.98 10.06 3.60
C GLU A 39 3.78 10.70 2.45
N ARG A 40 3.97 9.96 1.34
CA ARG A 40 4.75 10.44 0.17
C ARG A 40 4.00 11.48 -0.66
N TYR A 41 2.67 11.42 -0.68
CA TYR A 41 1.84 12.30 -1.49
C TYR A 41 0.80 13.02 -0.61
N PRO A 42 1.24 13.94 0.27
CA PRO A 42 0.35 14.63 1.21
C PRO A 42 -0.61 15.61 0.53
N SER A 43 -0.36 15.98 -0.73
CA SER A 43 -1.22 16.87 -1.52
C SER A 43 -2.36 16.15 -2.25
N VAL A 44 -2.39 14.81 -2.21
CA VAL A 44 -3.47 14.02 -2.81
C VAL A 44 -4.68 14.05 -1.89
N ASP A 45 -5.88 14.22 -2.46
CA ASP A 45 -7.13 14.02 -1.73
C ASP A 45 -7.42 12.52 -1.59
N TRP A 46 -6.97 11.96 -0.47
CA TRP A 46 -7.19 10.55 -0.14
C TRP A 46 -8.65 10.23 0.20
N GLY A 47 -9.50 11.24 0.43
CA GLY A 47 -10.94 11.06 0.59
C GLY A 47 -11.67 10.78 -0.74
N ALA A 48 -11.01 11.05 -1.88
CA ALA A 48 -11.54 10.80 -3.22
C ALA A 48 -11.21 9.39 -3.76
N VAL A 49 -10.60 8.52 -2.96
CA VAL A 49 -10.34 7.12 -3.36
C VAL A 49 -11.65 6.35 -3.37
N ASP A 50 -12.03 5.82 -4.54
CA ASP A 50 -13.30 5.09 -4.69
C ASP A 50 -13.25 3.67 -4.13
N ASP A 51 -12.13 2.96 -4.31
CA ASP A 51 -12.02 1.55 -3.91
C ASP A 51 -10.57 1.12 -3.63
N VAL A 52 -10.40 0.05 -2.86
CA VAL A 52 -9.13 -0.60 -2.54
C VAL A 52 -9.24 -2.09 -2.82
N VAL A 53 -8.55 -2.55 -3.86
CA VAL A 53 -8.50 -3.96 -4.23
C VAL A 53 -7.24 -4.61 -3.67
N LEU A 54 -7.41 -5.52 -2.71
CA LEU A 54 -6.33 -6.30 -2.09
C LEU A 54 -6.51 -7.79 -2.40
N GLY A 55 -5.48 -8.41 -2.99
CA GLY A 55 -5.48 -9.82 -3.38
C GLY A 55 -4.89 -10.77 -2.34
#